data_AF-A0A3D4Q615-F1
#
_entry.id   AF-A0A3D4Q615-F1
#
_cell.length_a   1.000
_cell.length_b   1.000
_cell.length_c   1.000
_cell.angle_alpha   90.00
_cell.angle_beta   90.00
_cell.angle_gamma   90.00
#
_symmetry.space_group_name_H-M   'P 1'
#
loop_
_entity.id
_entity.type
_entity.pdbx_description
1 polymer ?
#
loop_
_entity_poly.entity_id
_entity_poly.type
_entity_poly.pdbx_seq_one_letter_code
_entity_poly.pdbx_strand_id
1 'polypeptide(L)'
;MFRKLLVLGITIFTSIICNAKNIAATTLDKTYKDLVKNSEVIFISGYTTKVRGKNVKVVVNCPNKNIVLVLTSYDKVDWEIEASQETKISAIVVSESSITSVNSNTDTIGFSLDVKYAKEIDNLQFRKTVSALNKFLLIEKVSFFRSSYNIPNEIIINSMDVSNDEISVFGIKPERPTRNFNFYLTTSEQKKTSWALDGPEEYTKSTYKDINNIVTISEDEIIYLQNDNEIYYKKLENNSIRINPPPSNFPELKAIKKVAFDSKRNILAVVKNDGMYKYDTNSRKWIDFKLGNFSSIISLCYDEKTDRYIGLSISHKQVLNLHNFDENGDRLFDIEISKQPVGLGELIDEGNPSAPLPTLKLVVEGDDAALIATDDYRVTNVWYLDLRLENSLLTYKVIEQ
;
A
#
# COMPACT_ATOMS: atom_id res chain seq x y z
N MET A 1 -0.71 7.72 32.18
CA MET A 1 -0.22 8.72 31.21
C MET A 1 1.26 8.42 30.92
N PHE A 2 1.55 7.46 30.05
CA PHE A 2 2.92 7.10 29.64
C PHE A 2 3.02 7.33 28.13
N ARG A 3 3.70 8.41 27.72
CA ARG A 3 4.15 8.59 26.33
C ARG A 3 5.35 7.67 26.13
N LYS A 4 5.16 6.57 25.40
CA LYS A 4 6.28 5.84 24.78
C LYS A 4 6.81 6.72 23.64
N LEU A 5 7.97 7.35 23.86
CA LEU A 5 8.80 7.82 22.74
C LEU A 5 9.32 6.58 22.02
N LEU A 6 8.92 6.40 20.77
CA LEU A 6 9.56 5.46 19.87
C LEU A 6 10.91 6.06 19.48
N VAL A 7 11.97 5.67 20.18
CA VAL A 7 13.35 5.95 19.77
C VAL A 7 13.66 4.94 18.66
N LEU A 8 13.60 5.38 17.40
CA LEU A 8 14.20 4.64 16.29
C LEU A 8 15.72 4.63 16.53
N GLY A 9 16.22 3.45 16.87
CA GLY A 9 17.62 3.23 17.18
C GLY A 9 18.49 3.39 15.92
N ILE A 10 19.22 4.49 15.85
CA ILE A 10 20.36 4.64 14.94
C ILE A 10 21.53 3.89 15.59
N THR A 11 22.02 2.84 14.93
CA THR A 11 23.16 2.07 15.42
C THR A 11 24.42 2.50 14.67
N ILE A 12 25.37 3.09 15.39
CA ILE A 12 26.67 3.50 14.85
C ILE A 12 27.60 2.28 14.89
N PHE A 13 28.00 1.76 13.73
CA PHE A 13 29.11 0.81 13.61
C PHE A 13 30.33 1.49 12.99
N THR A 14 31.47 1.41 13.69
CA THR A 14 32.80 1.90 13.28
C THR A 14 33.55 0.95 12.33
N SER A 15 32.86 0.21 11.47
CA SER A 15 33.54 -0.58 10.43
C SER A 15 32.80 -0.58 9.09
N ILE A 16 32.50 0.62 8.60
CA ILE A 16 32.40 0.84 7.17
C ILE A 16 33.80 1.31 6.74
N ILE A 17 34.55 0.45 6.04
CA ILE A 17 35.74 0.91 5.30
C ILE A 17 35.19 1.63 4.07
N CYS A 18 34.71 2.84 4.28
CA CYS A 18 34.62 3.84 3.23
C CYS A 18 36.01 4.46 3.16
N ASN A 19 36.73 4.23 2.07
CA ASN A 19 37.81 5.16 1.70
C ASN A 19 37.25 6.51 1.16
N ALA A 20 35.91 6.69 1.19
CA ALA A 20 35.27 8.00 1.16
C ALA A 20 35.48 8.69 2.52
N LYS A 21 36.17 9.83 2.54
CA LYS A 21 36.41 10.60 3.76
C LYS A 21 35.08 11.01 4.41
N ASN A 22 34.93 10.65 5.68
CA ASN A 22 33.87 11.04 6.62
C ASN A 22 32.46 10.44 6.37
N ILE A 23 32.10 9.44 7.19
CA ILE A 23 30.71 9.08 7.48
C ILE A 23 30.29 9.94 8.67
N ALA A 24 29.51 10.99 8.42
CA ALA A 24 29.09 11.92 9.46
C ALA A 24 27.81 11.43 10.16
N ALA A 25 27.87 11.36 11.49
CA ALA A 25 26.72 11.09 12.33
C ALA A 25 25.72 12.25 12.34
N THR A 26 24.46 11.87 12.46
CA THR A 26 23.22 12.63 12.33
C THR A 26 23.11 13.90 13.19
N THR A 27 23.26 15.05 12.54
CA THR A 27 22.40 16.24 12.76
C THR A 27 22.22 16.90 11.40
N LEU A 28 20.98 17.28 11.04
CA LEU A 28 20.63 17.87 9.75
C LEU A 28 21.25 19.26 9.62
N ASP A 29 22.55 19.33 9.31
CA ASP A 29 23.26 20.57 9.09
C ASP A 29 22.89 21.16 7.73
N LYS A 30 22.78 22.49 7.66
CA LYS A 30 22.45 23.26 6.46
C LYS A 30 23.40 22.91 5.30
N THR A 31 24.61 22.51 5.64
CA THR A 31 25.72 22.05 4.79
C THR A 31 25.35 20.90 3.84
N TYR A 32 24.49 19.95 4.23
CA TYR A 32 24.14 18.81 3.37
C TYR A 32 23.16 19.16 2.26
N LYS A 33 22.32 20.18 2.45
CA LYS A 33 21.36 20.63 1.42
C LYS A 33 22.08 21.23 0.22
N ASP A 34 23.13 22.01 0.48
CA ASP A 34 23.93 22.63 -0.58
C ASP A 34 24.75 21.59 -1.36
N LEU A 35 25.10 20.46 -0.74
CA LEU A 35 25.83 19.35 -1.39
C LEU A 35 25.03 18.73 -2.55
N VAL A 36 23.75 18.46 -2.30
CA VAL A 36 22.87 17.73 -3.23
C VAL A 36 22.00 18.66 -4.09
N LYS A 37 22.12 19.98 -3.91
CA LYS A 37 21.39 20.96 -4.70
C LYS A 37 21.62 20.75 -6.20
N ASN A 38 20.53 20.78 -6.98
CA ASN A 38 20.53 20.56 -8.43
C ASN A 38 21.17 19.22 -8.85
N SER A 39 21.17 18.21 -7.98
CA SER A 39 21.65 16.88 -8.35
C SER A 39 20.56 16.09 -9.06
N GLU A 40 20.97 15.34 -10.07
CA GLU A 40 20.20 14.23 -10.60
C GLU A 40 20.41 13.03 -9.67
N VAL A 41 19.40 12.18 -9.53
CA VAL A 41 19.51 10.99 -8.66
C VAL A 41 19.45 9.73 -9.48
N ILE A 42 20.46 8.90 -9.29
CA ILE A 42 20.57 7.57 -9.89
C ILE A 42 20.28 6.56 -8.78
N PHE A 43 19.22 5.77 -8.94
CA PHE A 43 18.87 4.73 -8.00
C PHE A 43 19.06 3.34 -8.63
N ILE A 44 20.06 2.62 -8.12
CA ILE A 44 20.32 1.22 -8.45
C ILE A 44 19.84 0.35 -7.29
N SER A 45 19.02 -0.65 -7.62
CA SER A 45 18.53 -1.64 -6.66
C SER A 45 18.79 -3.07 -7.11
N GLY A 46 19.12 -3.95 -6.17
CA GLY A 46 19.52 -5.32 -6.48
C GLY A 46 19.12 -6.36 -5.44
N TYR A 47 18.63 -7.53 -5.86
CA TYR A 47 18.29 -8.57 -4.87
C TYR A 47 19.54 -9.37 -4.45
N THR A 48 20.18 -10.07 -5.38
CA THR A 48 21.32 -10.95 -5.09
C THR A 48 22.48 -10.76 -6.07
N THR A 49 23.68 -11.18 -5.66
CA THR A 49 24.85 -11.28 -6.56
C THR A 49 25.04 -12.73 -6.99
N LYS A 50 25.30 -12.97 -8.29
CA LYS A 50 25.55 -14.34 -8.80
C LYS A 50 26.80 -14.98 -8.18
N VAL A 51 27.73 -14.17 -7.68
CA VAL A 51 28.98 -14.63 -7.09
C VAL A 51 29.16 -13.92 -5.76
N ARG A 52 28.99 -14.66 -4.65
CA ARG A 52 29.26 -14.15 -3.30
C ARG A 52 30.69 -13.63 -3.21
N GLY A 53 30.85 -12.41 -2.71
CA GLY A 53 32.16 -11.80 -2.46
C GLY A 53 32.84 -11.20 -3.70
N LYS A 54 32.13 -11.01 -4.81
CA LYS A 54 32.62 -10.16 -5.90
C LYS A 54 32.12 -8.73 -5.76
N ASN A 55 33.03 -7.79 -6.02
CA ASN A 55 32.70 -6.37 -6.13
C ASN A 55 31.79 -6.14 -7.34
N VAL A 56 30.81 -5.26 -7.19
CA VAL A 56 29.98 -4.75 -8.28
C VAL A 56 30.51 -3.39 -8.69
N LYS A 57 30.92 -3.28 -9.95
CA LYS A 57 31.42 -2.04 -10.53
C LYS A 57 30.26 -1.19 -11.06
N VAL A 58 30.20 0.07 -10.67
CA VAL A 58 29.23 1.06 -11.15
C VAL A 58 29.99 2.19 -11.83
N VAL A 59 29.84 2.30 -13.14
CA VAL A 59 30.46 3.34 -13.97
C VAL A 59 29.42 4.40 -14.31
N VAL A 60 29.63 5.62 -13.84
CA VAL A 60 28.75 6.77 -14.08
C VAL A 60 29.42 7.76 -15.02
N ASN A 61 28.91 7.81 -16.25
CA ASN A 61 29.36 8.71 -17.30
C ASN A 61 28.21 9.65 -17.71
N CYS A 62 27.96 10.64 -16.87
CA CYS A 62 26.98 11.70 -17.09
C CYS A 62 27.72 13.03 -17.06
N PRO A 63 28.32 13.47 -18.18
CA PRO A 63 29.16 14.66 -18.21
C PRO A 63 28.36 15.91 -17.83
N ASN A 64 28.99 16.80 -17.08
CA ASN A 64 28.43 18.06 -16.59
C ASN A 64 27.21 17.91 -15.67
N LYS A 65 27.00 16.72 -15.09
CA LYS A 65 25.93 16.44 -14.13
C LYS A 65 26.48 16.30 -12.70
N ASN A 66 25.70 16.81 -11.75
CA ASN A 66 25.87 16.57 -10.33
C ASN A 66 24.98 15.39 -9.93
N ILE A 67 25.52 14.36 -9.29
CA ILE A 67 24.87 13.06 -9.11
C ILE A 67 24.79 12.71 -7.63
N VAL A 68 23.60 12.32 -7.19
CA VAL A 68 23.43 11.49 -5.98
C VAL A 68 23.20 10.05 -6.42
N LEU A 69 24.06 9.15 -5.97
CA LEU A 69 23.98 7.73 -6.29
C LEU A 69 23.37 6.96 -5.11
N VAL A 70 22.25 6.28 -5.34
CA VAL A 70 21.54 5.49 -4.34
C VAL A 70 21.70 4.02 -4.69
N LEU A 71 22.28 3.24 -3.77
CA LEU A 71 22.61 1.83 -3.95
C LEU A 71 21.90 1.02 -2.87
N THR A 72 20.91 0.22 -3.26
CA THR A 72 20.23 -0.68 -2.32
C THR A 72 20.36 -2.12 -2.76
N SER A 73 20.53 -3.01 -1.78
CA SER A 73 20.52 -4.44 -2.06
C SER A 73 19.89 -5.25 -0.93
N TYR A 74 19.42 -6.46 -1.25
CA TYR A 74 19.02 -7.42 -0.22
C TYR A 74 20.25 -8.16 0.33
N ASP A 75 21.10 -8.69 -0.55
CA ASP A 75 22.39 -9.25 -0.17
C ASP A 75 23.43 -8.17 0.15
N LYS A 76 24.47 -8.55 0.91
CA LYS A 76 25.69 -7.73 1.06
C LYS A 76 26.42 -7.62 -0.28
N VAL A 77 26.72 -6.38 -0.68
CA VAL A 77 27.45 -6.04 -1.91
C VAL A 77 28.61 -5.10 -1.59
N ASP A 78 29.76 -5.36 -2.20
CA ASP A 78 30.90 -4.43 -2.18
C ASP A 78 30.86 -3.62 -3.48
N TRP A 79 30.57 -2.32 -3.38
CA TRP A 79 30.38 -1.44 -4.53
C TRP A 79 31.69 -0.73 -4.90
N GLU A 80 32.06 -0.80 -6.16
CA GLU A 80 33.18 -0.06 -6.74
C GLU A 80 32.65 0.99 -7.70
N ILE A 81 32.85 2.26 -7.40
CA ILE A 81 32.25 3.38 -8.13
C ILE A 81 33.32 4.12 -8.91
N GLU A 82 33.09 4.25 -10.21
CA GLU A 82 33.90 5.06 -11.11
C GLU A 82 33.04 6.14 -11.76
N ALA A 83 33.43 7.40 -11.61
CA ALA A 83 32.85 8.50 -12.37
C ALA A 83 33.77 8.93 -13.53
N SER A 84 33.18 9.39 -14.63
CA SER A 84 33.94 10.11 -15.67
C SER A 84 34.50 11.43 -15.12
N GLN A 85 35.54 11.98 -15.74
CA GLN A 85 36.17 13.23 -15.28
C GLN A 85 35.21 14.44 -15.24
N GLU A 86 34.17 14.43 -16.08
CA GLU A 86 33.17 15.51 -16.15
C GLU A 86 31.91 15.19 -15.32
N THR A 87 31.85 14.04 -14.65
CA THR A 87 30.74 13.65 -13.78
C THR A 87 31.10 13.93 -12.34
N LYS A 88 30.28 14.73 -11.66
CA LYS A 88 30.44 14.97 -10.22
C LYS A 88 29.46 14.07 -9.45
N ILE A 89 30.00 13.17 -8.63
CA ILE A 89 29.20 12.47 -7.60
C ILE A 89 29.28 13.30 -6.32
N SER A 90 28.16 13.90 -5.91
CA SER A 90 28.08 14.72 -4.69
C SER A 90 27.81 13.90 -3.45
N ALA A 91 27.06 12.80 -3.59
CA ALA A 91 26.73 11.91 -2.50
C ALA A 91 26.51 10.47 -2.98
N ILE A 92 26.82 9.51 -2.10
CA ILE A 92 26.45 8.11 -2.25
C ILE A 92 25.59 7.71 -1.06
N VAL A 93 24.44 7.11 -1.31
CA VAL A 93 23.51 6.60 -0.30
C VAL A 93 23.49 5.08 -0.39
N VAL A 94 23.73 4.38 0.71
CA VAL A 94 23.68 2.92 0.81
C VAL A 94 22.67 2.43 1.83
N SER A 95 22.23 1.17 1.68
CA SER A 95 21.39 0.48 2.66
C SER A 95 22.15 0.19 3.96
N GLU A 96 21.57 0.52 5.11
CA GLU A 96 22.03 0.08 6.44
C GLU A 96 21.83 -1.42 6.67
N SER A 97 20.78 -2.00 6.08
CA SER A 97 20.32 -3.36 6.40
C SER A 97 21.22 -4.47 5.85
N SER A 98 22.01 -4.16 4.83
CA SER A 98 23.03 -5.02 4.24
C SER A 98 24.37 -4.33 4.41
N ILE A 99 25.30 -4.86 5.22
CA ILE A 99 26.62 -4.25 5.49
C ILE A 99 27.45 -4.19 4.20
N THR A 100 27.17 -3.22 3.34
CA THR A 100 27.82 -3.00 2.04
C THR A 100 29.08 -2.16 2.24
N SER A 101 30.17 -2.49 1.55
CA SER A 101 31.31 -1.58 1.44
C SER A 101 31.22 -0.75 0.17
N VAL A 102 31.83 0.43 0.17
CA VAL A 102 31.86 1.31 -1.00
C VAL A 102 33.27 1.85 -1.18
N ASN A 103 33.83 1.60 -2.36
CA ASN A 103 35.07 2.20 -2.83
C ASN A 103 34.74 3.10 -4.01
N SER A 104 35.17 4.36 -3.99
CA SER A 104 34.95 5.31 -5.08
C SER A 104 36.26 5.96 -5.51
N ASN A 105 36.42 6.22 -6.81
CA ASN A 105 37.51 7.04 -7.34
C ASN A 105 37.25 8.56 -7.22
N THR A 106 36.07 8.96 -6.76
CA THR A 106 35.68 10.36 -6.53
C THR A 106 35.75 10.74 -5.06
N ASP A 107 36.15 11.97 -4.75
CA ASP A 107 35.99 12.53 -3.40
C ASP A 107 34.51 12.90 -3.17
N THR A 108 33.79 12.07 -2.44
CA THR A 108 32.34 12.17 -2.24
C THR A 108 31.96 11.78 -0.81
N ILE A 109 30.82 12.28 -0.33
CA ILE A 109 30.28 11.95 0.98
C ILE A 109 29.40 10.71 0.87
N GLY A 110 29.53 9.79 1.83
CA GLY A 110 28.69 8.60 1.96
C GLY A 110 27.63 8.75 3.05
N PHE A 111 26.41 8.31 2.76
CA PHE A 111 25.29 8.22 3.68
C PHE A 111 24.85 6.76 3.79
N SER A 112 24.49 6.35 4.99
CA SER A 112 23.80 5.09 5.24
C SER A 112 22.38 5.42 5.68
N LEU A 113 21.38 4.81 5.05
CA LEU A 113 19.96 4.96 5.41
C LEU A 113 19.31 3.58 5.54
N ASP A 114 18.27 3.45 6.37
CA ASP A 114 17.40 2.27 6.41
C ASP A 114 16.50 2.22 5.15
N VAL A 115 17.12 1.87 4.03
CA VAL A 115 16.50 1.69 2.71
C VAL A 115 16.77 0.28 2.21
N LYS A 116 15.80 -0.32 1.53
CA LYS A 116 15.85 -1.75 1.16
C LYS A 116 15.81 -1.93 -0.35
N TYR A 117 15.99 -3.19 -0.79
CA TYR A 117 15.78 -3.58 -2.17
C TYR A 117 14.37 -3.18 -2.65
N ALA A 118 14.33 -2.52 -3.80
CA ALA A 118 13.13 -2.10 -4.50
C ALA A 118 13.12 -2.79 -5.87
N LYS A 119 12.12 -3.64 -6.11
CA LYS A 119 11.99 -4.40 -7.37
C LYS A 119 11.59 -3.52 -8.56
N GLU A 120 10.73 -2.54 -8.33
CA GLU A 120 10.18 -1.66 -9.35
C GLU A 120 9.76 -0.32 -8.74
N ILE A 121 9.27 0.63 -9.55
CA ILE A 121 8.84 1.96 -9.09
C ILE A 121 7.56 1.84 -8.23
N ASP A 122 6.63 0.96 -8.63
CA ASP A 122 5.43 0.60 -7.86
C ASP A 122 5.76 -0.44 -6.76
N ASN A 123 6.68 -0.09 -5.87
CA ASN A 123 7.10 -0.92 -4.76
C ASN A 123 7.20 -0.11 -3.47
N LEU A 124 6.69 -0.64 -2.35
CA LEU A 124 6.74 0.02 -1.05
C LEU A 124 8.16 0.48 -0.65
N GLN A 125 9.18 -0.33 -0.91
CA GLN A 125 10.56 0.01 -0.55
C GLN A 125 11.13 1.11 -1.45
N PHE A 126 10.70 1.18 -2.72
CA PHE A 126 11.01 2.32 -3.59
C PHE A 126 10.47 3.62 -2.99
N ARG A 127 9.19 3.62 -2.62
CA ARG A 127 8.51 4.78 -2.01
C ARG A 127 9.15 5.21 -0.71
N LYS A 128 9.43 4.26 0.19
CA LYS A 128 10.14 4.53 1.45
C LYS A 128 11.53 5.14 1.20
N THR A 129 12.25 4.67 0.19
CA THR A 129 13.55 5.21 -0.18
C THR A 129 13.44 6.65 -0.67
N VAL A 130 12.53 6.93 -1.61
CA VAL A 130 12.32 8.30 -2.11
C VAL A 130 11.88 9.25 -0.99
N SER A 131 10.98 8.82 -0.10
CA SER A 131 10.58 9.61 1.07
C SER A 131 11.74 9.85 2.05
N ALA A 132 12.61 8.86 2.27
CA ALA A 132 13.82 9.04 3.08
C ALA A 132 14.78 10.05 2.44
N LEU A 133 15.03 9.94 1.14
CA LEU A 133 15.86 10.90 0.40
C LEU A 133 15.28 12.31 0.48
N ASN A 134 13.96 12.46 0.39
CA ASN A 134 13.32 13.77 0.57
C ASN A 134 13.53 14.31 1.99
N LYS A 135 13.27 13.50 3.00
CA LYS A 135 13.41 13.90 4.40
C LYS A 135 14.83 14.30 4.78
N PHE A 136 15.83 13.55 4.30
CA PHE A 136 17.23 13.74 4.70
C PHE A 136 18.01 14.67 3.77
N LEU A 137 17.71 14.65 2.46
CA LEU A 137 18.47 15.33 1.42
C LEU A 137 17.64 16.34 0.61
N LEU A 138 16.34 16.51 0.91
CA LEU A 138 15.40 17.36 0.14
C LEU A 138 15.31 16.98 -1.35
N ILE A 139 15.58 15.71 -1.66
CA ILE A 139 15.44 15.18 -3.00
C ILE A 139 13.96 14.86 -3.24
N GLU A 140 13.35 15.49 -4.24
CA GLU A 140 11.93 15.28 -4.57
C GLU A 140 11.73 14.26 -5.70
N LYS A 141 12.78 13.98 -6.47
CA LYS A 141 12.70 13.15 -7.68
C LYS A 141 13.95 12.32 -7.89
N VAL A 142 13.75 11.13 -8.43
CA VAL A 142 14.80 10.28 -8.96
C VAL A 142 14.81 10.36 -10.49
N SER A 143 15.99 10.53 -11.05
CA SER A 143 16.22 10.80 -12.48
C SER A 143 16.47 9.53 -13.29
N PHE A 144 16.91 8.47 -12.63
CA PHE A 144 17.19 7.18 -13.23
C PHE A 144 16.94 6.07 -12.20
N PHE A 145 16.21 5.02 -12.59
CA PHE A 145 15.99 3.87 -11.72
C PHE A 145 16.28 2.56 -12.46
N ARG A 146 17.13 1.73 -11.86
CA ARG A 146 17.43 0.39 -12.37
C ARG A 146 17.35 -0.62 -11.25
N SER A 147 16.48 -1.61 -11.41
CA SER A 147 16.41 -2.75 -10.52
C SER A 147 16.79 -4.04 -11.24
N SER A 148 17.34 -5.00 -10.49
CA SER A 148 17.63 -6.34 -11.00
C SER A 148 17.55 -7.38 -9.91
N TYR A 149 16.99 -8.55 -10.24
CA TYR A 149 17.05 -9.69 -9.31
C TYR A 149 18.50 -10.15 -9.13
N ASN A 150 19.23 -10.34 -10.23
CA ASN A 150 20.65 -10.65 -10.21
C ASN A 150 21.45 -9.40 -10.59
N ILE A 151 22.19 -8.84 -9.63
CA ILE A 151 23.04 -7.69 -9.86
C ILE A 151 24.18 -8.12 -10.80
N PRO A 152 24.36 -7.46 -11.96
CA PRO A 152 25.50 -7.74 -12.83
C PRO A 152 26.79 -7.27 -12.17
N ASN A 153 27.93 -7.87 -12.54
CA ASN A 153 29.24 -7.47 -12.00
C ASN A 153 29.62 -6.03 -12.40
N GLU A 154 29.04 -5.51 -13.48
CA GLU A 154 29.28 -4.17 -13.98
C GLU A 154 27.95 -3.52 -14.39
N ILE A 155 27.74 -2.28 -13.96
CA ILE A 155 26.60 -1.43 -14.29
C ILE A 155 27.15 -0.14 -14.89
N ILE A 156 26.84 0.10 -16.16
CA ILE A 156 27.26 1.31 -16.88
C ILE A 156 26.05 2.23 -17.07
N ILE A 157 26.23 3.51 -16.72
CA ILE A 157 25.23 4.55 -16.84
C ILE A 157 25.81 5.70 -17.67
N ASN A 158 25.33 5.83 -18.90
CA ASN A 158 25.82 6.81 -19.87
C ASN A 158 24.83 7.96 -20.14
N SER A 159 23.62 7.85 -19.60
CA SER A 159 22.55 8.84 -19.77
C SER A 159 21.51 8.68 -18.66
N MET A 160 20.76 9.76 -18.41
CA MET A 160 19.58 9.73 -17.54
C MET A 160 18.37 9.18 -18.30
N ASP A 161 17.39 8.65 -17.56
CA ASP A 161 16.10 8.32 -18.16
C ASP A 161 15.36 9.60 -18.55
N VAL A 162 14.43 9.49 -19.49
CA VAL A 162 13.49 10.59 -19.75
C VAL A 162 12.72 10.85 -18.47
N SER A 163 12.69 12.11 -18.04
CA SER A 163 12.00 12.56 -16.82
C SER A 163 10.61 11.93 -16.70
N ASN A 164 10.46 10.95 -15.81
CA ASN A 164 9.19 10.31 -15.47
C ASN A 164 8.71 10.84 -14.11
N ASP A 165 7.52 11.42 -14.06
CA ASP A 165 6.93 11.98 -12.85
C ASP A 165 6.59 10.94 -11.79
N GLU A 166 6.43 9.66 -12.18
CA GLU A 166 6.20 8.54 -11.27
C GLU A 166 7.40 8.28 -10.34
N ILE A 167 8.59 8.71 -10.76
CA ILE A 167 9.84 8.55 -10.02
C ILE A 167 10.05 9.72 -9.03
N SER A 168 8.97 10.29 -8.49
CA SER A 168 9.00 11.42 -7.56
C SER A 168 8.42 11.08 -6.19
N VAL A 169 8.58 11.96 -5.20
CA VAL A 169 7.92 11.84 -3.88
C VAL A 169 6.40 11.78 -3.98
N PHE A 170 5.80 12.28 -5.07
CA PHE A 170 4.36 12.19 -5.32
C PHE A 170 3.96 10.81 -5.87
N GLY A 171 4.89 10.14 -6.56
CA GLY A 171 4.68 8.83 -7.15
C GLY A 171 3.67 8.87 -8.28
N ILE A 172 2.96 7.77 -8.46
CA ILE A 172 1.97 7.63 -9.53
C ILE A 172 0.82 8.61 -9.29
N LYS A 173 0.51 9.40 -10.32
CA LYS A 173 -0.57 10.40 -10.31
C LYS A 173 -1.90 9.71 -10.63
N PRO A 174 -2.99 10.07 -9.92
CA PRO A 174 -4.32 9.60 -10.29
C PRO A 174 -4.75 10.09 -11.67
N GLU A 175 -5.56 9.28 -12.34
CA GLU A 175 -6.19 9.59 -13.60
C GLU A 175 -7.70 9.74 -13.44
N ARG A 176 -8.32 10.54 -14.32
CA ARG A 176 -9.76 10.72 -14.29
C ARG A 176 -10.45 9.44 -14.81
N PRO A 177 -11.43 8.88 -14.09
CA PRO A 177 -12.09 7.68 -14.55
C PRO A 177 -13.01 7.96 -15.75
N THR A 178 -13.16 6.94 -16.61
CA THR A 178 -14.03 6.98 -17.80
C THR A 178 -15.52 6.91 -17.43
N ARG A 179 -15.83 6.32 -16.28
CA ARG A 179 -17.14 6.28 -15.64
C ARG A 179 -17.03 6.84 -14.23
N ASN A 180 -18.13 7.33 -13.68
CA ASN A 180 -18.13 7.78 -12.30
C ASN A 180 -19.40 7.29 -11.60
N PHE A 181 -19.27 6.98 -10.32
CA PHE A 181 -20.40 6.71 -9.45
C PHE A 181 -20.05 7.17 -8.04
N ASN A 182 -21.10 7.51 -7.30
CA ASN A 182 -20.96 7.95 -5.92
C ASN A 182 -21.17 6.76 -4.99
N PHE A 183 -20.43 6.76 -3.90
CA PHE A 183 -20.56 5.79 -2.83
C PHE A 183 -20.44 6.48 -1.48
N TYR A 184 -20.70 5.72 -0.42
CA TYR A 184 -20.64 6.23 0.93
C TYR A 184 -19.65 5.47 1.78
N LEU A 185 -18.90 6.22 2.57
CA LEU A 185 -18.06 5.69 3.63
C LEU A 185 -18.59 6.11 4.98
N THR A 186 -18.43 5.25 5.98
CA THR A 186 -18.79 5.56 7.36
C THR A 186 -17.52 5.95 8.10
N THR A 187 -17.52 7.13 8.71
CA THR A 187 -16.38 7.65 9.47
C THR A 187 -16.23 6.95 10.81
N SER A 188 -15.12 7.18 11.52
CA SER A 188 -14.92 6.71 12.90
C SER A 188 -15.94 7.30 13.88
N GLU A 189 -16.48 8.48 13.57
CA GLU A 189 -17.61 9.10 14.29
C GLU A 189 -18.97 8.54 13.83
N GLN A 190 -18.95 7.53 12.96
CA GLN A 190 -20.12 6.83 12.45
C GLN A 190 -21.06 7.72 11.63
N LYS A 191 -20.53 8.82 11.09
CA LYS A 191 -21.23 9.66 10.12
C LYS A 191 -21.01 9.10 8.72
N LYS A 192 -22.06 9.12 7.90
CA LYS A 192 -22.00 8.78 6.49
C LYS A 192 -21.38 9.97 5.73
N THR A 193 -20.35 9.73 4.93
CA THR A 193 -19.73 10.74 4.07
C THR A 193 -19.83 10.28 2.61
N SER A 194 -20.17 11.23 1.73
CA SER A 194 -20.31 11.01 0.30
C SER A 194 -18.94 11.07 -0.37
N TRP A 195 -18.71 10.13 -1.27
CA TRP A 195 -17.47 9.96 -2.02
C TRP A 195 -17.79 9.72 -3.49
N ALA A 196 -16.93 10.22 -4.35
CA ALA A 196 -16.81 9.82 -5.74
C ALA A 196 -15.46 9.11 -5.95
N LEU A 197 -15.24 8.58 -7.15
CA LEU A 197 -13.99 7.89 -7.49
C LEU A 197 -12.75 8.80 -7.40
N ASP A 198 -12.90 10.10 -7.58
CA ASP A 198 -11.85 11.12 -7.55
C ASP A 198 -11.69 11.82 -6.18
N GLY A 199 -12.43 11.39 -5.15
CA GLY A 199 -12.25 11.86 -3.78
C GLY A 199 -13.57 12.10 -3.01
N PRO A 200 -13.48 12.64 -1.79
CA PRO A 200 -14.67 13.01 -1.03
C PRO A 200 -15.37 14.21 -1.67
N GLU A 201 -16.71 14.21 -1.73
CA GLU A 201 -17.47 15.34 -2.27
C GLU A 201 -17.32 16.60 -1.41
N GLU A 202 -17.19 16.42 -0.10
CA GLU A 202 -16.87 17.48 0.86
C GLU A 202 -15.53 17.21 1.53
N TYR A 203 -14.62 18.17 1.45
CA TYR A 203 -13.30 18.06 2.06
C TYR A 203 -13.39 18.26 3.58
N THR A 204 -13.73 17.19 4.29
CA THR A 204 -13.66 17.14 5.75
C THR A 204 -12.46 16.30 6.19
N LYS A 205 -11.77 16.70 7.27
CA LYS A 205 -10.73 15.87 7.92
C LYS A 205 -11.37 14.69 8.66
N SER A 206 -12.10 13.86 7.93
CA SER A 206 -12.75 12.66 8.42
C SER A 206 -11.72 11.57 8.66
N THR A 207 -11.95 10.78 9.70
CA THR A 207 -11.22 9.53 9.92
C THR A 207 -12.14 8.35 9.61
N TYR A 208 -11.56 7.25 9.14
CA TYR A 208 -12.22 6.07 8.62
C TYR A 208 -11.64 4.85 9.32
N LYS A 209 -12.20 4.50 10.47
CA LYS A 209 -11.81 3.32 11.24
C LYS A 209 -12.73 2.15 10.90
N ASP A 210 -12.12 0.96 10.76
CA ASP A 210 -12.83 -0.32 10.59
C ASP A 210 -13.83 -0.32 9.42
N ILE A 211 -13.47 0.31 8.29
CA ILE A 211 -14.37 0.51 7.13
C ILE A 211 -15.04 -0.75 6.60
N ASN A 212 -14.44 -1.93 6.85
CA ASN A 212 -14.92 -3.24 6.44
C ASN A 212 -15.82 -3.94 7.48
N ASN A 213 -15.85 -3.44 8.72
CA ASN A 213 -16.60 -4.01 9.83
C ASN A 213 -17.84 -3.16 10.18
N ILE A 214 -18.09 -2.10 9.41
CA ILE A 214 -19.21 -1.18 9.58
C ILE A 214 -20.08 -1.23 8.34
N VAL A 215 -21.38 -1.45 8.55
CA VAL A 215 -22.40 -1.39 7.51
C VAL A 215 -23.51 -0.45 7.97
N THR A 216 -23.89 0.47 7.09
CA THR A 216 -24.91 1.48 7.37
C THR A 216 -26.12 1.24 6.47
N ILE A 217 -27.28 1.06 7.07
CA ILE A 217 -28.56 0.99 6.36
C ILE A 217 -29.05 2.44 6.16
N SER A 218 -29.25 2.84 4.90
CA SER A 218 -29.52 4.23 4.52
C SER A 218 -30.87 4.78 4.97
N GLU A 219 -31.89 3.94 5.10
CA GLU A 219 -33.25 4.42 5.36
C GLU A 219 -33.52 4.77 6.83
N ASP A 220 -32.87 4.06 7.77
CA ASP A 220 -33.14 4.19 9.21
C ASP A 220 -31.95 4.74 10.04
N GLU A 221 -30.85 5.09 9.36
CA GLU A 221 -29.56 5.43 9.98
C GLU A 221 -29.10 4.37 11.01
N ILE A 222 -29.47 3.11 10.79
CA ILE A 222 -29.03 2.00 11.63
C ILE A 222 -27.65 1.58 11.17
N ILE A 223 -26.73 1.53 12.13
CA ILE A 223 -25.34 1.16 11.91
C ILE A 223 -25.11 -0.18 12.55
N TYR A 224 -24.70 -1.15 11.74
CA TYR A 224 -24.23 -2.45 12.19
C TYR A 224 -22.72 -2.40 12.34
N LEU A 225 -22.25 -2.79 13.51
CA LEU A 225 -20.84 -2.81 13.89
C LEU A 225 -20.46 -4.25 14.21
N GLN A 226 -19.35 -4.69 13.64
CA GLN A 226 -18.83 -6.02 13.83
C GLN A 226 -17.52 -5.97 14.64
N ASN A 227 -17.44 -6.79 15.68
CA ASN A 227 -16.16 -7.18 16.29
C ASN A 227 -15.87 -8.65 15.95
N ASP A 228 -14.80 -9.23 16.48
CA ASP A 228 -14.39 -10.60 16.13
C ASP A 228 -15.45 -11.66 16.44
N ASN A 229 -16.39 -11.44 17.37
CA ASN A 229 -17.33 -12.49 17.82
C ASN A 229 -18.79 -12.05 17.90
N GLU A 230 -19.06 -10.77 17.73
CA GLU A 230 -20.35 -10.17 18.04
C GLU A 230 -20.69 -9.11 17.01
N ILE A 231 -21.99 -8.94 16.82
CA ILE A 231 -22.55 -7.89 15.99
C ILE A 231 -23.41 -7.03 16.88
N TYR A 232 -23.26 -5.73 16.71
CA TYR A 232 -24.04 -4.72 17.38
C TYR A 232 -24.78 -3.92 16.33
N TYR A 233 -25.94 -3.40 16.67
CA TYR A 233 -26.58 -2.35 15.89
C TYR A 233 -26.94 -1.18 16.79
N LYS A 234 -26.99 0.01 16.21
CA LYS A 234 -27.48 1.20 16.90
C LYS A 234 -28.07 2.20 15.92
N LYS A 235 -28.93 3.07 16.45
CA LYS A 235 -29.24 4.37 15.83
C LYS A 235 -28.21 5.39 16.33
N LEU A 236 -27.88 6.40 15.52
CA LEU A 236 -26.78 7.36 15.79
C LEU A 236 -26.75 7.91 17.23
N GLU A 237 -27.92 8.20 17.82
CA GLU A 237 -28.06 8.79 19.16
C GLU A 237 -28.22 7.76 20.30
N ASN A 238 -28.34 6.48 19.97
CA ASN A 238 -28.69 5.44 20.94
C ASN A 238 -27.48 4.57 21.35
N ASN A 239 -27.61 3.95 22.52
CA ASN A 239 -26.70 2.89 22.94
C ASN A 239 -26.71 1.73 21.94
N SER A 240 -25.56 1.08 21.78
CA SER A 240 -25.43 -0.13 20.95
C SER A 240 -26.18 -1.30 21.56
N ILE A 241 -27.00 -1.95 20.75
CA ILE A 241 -27.72 -3.17 21.09
C ILE A 241 -26.99 -4.34 20.45
N ARG A 242 -26.60 -5.31 21.27
CA ARG A 242 -26.01 -6.57 20.79
C ARG A 242 -27.07 -7.41 20.09
N ILE A 243 -26.74 -7.95 18.92
CA ILE A 243 -27.56 -8.96 18.24
C ILE A 243 -27.45 -10.28 19.00
N ASN A 244 -28.58 -10.92 19.26
CA ASN A 244 -28.61 -12.24 19.88
C ASN A 244 -27.81 -13.25 19.03
N PRO A 245 -27.10 -14.21 19.64
CA PRO A 245 -26.40 -15.24 18.88
C PRO A 245 -27.39 -16.06 18.02
N PRO A 246 -26.90 -16.71 16.94
CA PRO A 246 -27.72 -17.65 16.20
C PRO A 246 -28.36 -18.72 17.11
N PRO A 247 -29.57 -19.20 16.79
CA PRO A 247 -30.21 -20.30 17.50
C PRO A 247 -29.33 -21.57 17.52
N SER A 248 -29.57 -22.48 18.46
CA SER A 248 -28.71 -23.67 18.67
C SER A 248 -28.67 -24.67 17.50
N ASN A 249 -29.59 -24.56 16.53
CA ASN A 249 -29.55 -25.35 15.30
C ASN A 249 -28.64 -24.75 14.20
N PHE A 250 -28.03 -23.59 14.45
CA PHE A 250 -27.02 -23.00 13.58
C PHE A 250 -25.62 -23.39 14.09
N PRO A 251 -24.61 -23.51 13.20
CA PRO A 251 -23.24 -23.62 13.64
C PRO A 251 -22.84 -22.38 14.45
N GLU A 252 -21.98 -22.54 15.46
CA GLU A 252 -21.58 -21.44 16.33
C GLU A 252 -20.96 -20.27 15.54
N LEU A 253 -21.46 -19.05 15.74
CA LEU A 253 -20.90 -17.84 15.13
C LEU A 253 -19.82 -17.24 16.03
N LYS A 254 -18.56 -17.44 15.63
CA LYS A 254 -17.34 -16.87 16.24
C LYS A 254 -16.35 -16.52 15.13
N ALA A 255 -15.36 -15.68 15.42
CA ALA A 255 -14.34 -15.26 14.45
C ALA A 255 -14.98 -14.69 13.16
N ILE A 256 -15.94 -13.78 13.34
CA ILE A 256 -16.59 -13.07 12.26
C ILE A 256 -15.53 -12.32 11.46
N LYS A 257 -15.52 -12.52 10.14
CA LYS A 257 -14.59 -11.84 9.26
C LYS A 257 -15.17 -10.55 8.75
N LYS A 258 -16.34 -10.60 8.11
CA LYS A 258 -16.89 -9.50 7.32
C LYS A 258 -18.40 -9.52 7.33
N VAL A 259 -18.98 -8.37 7.01
CA VAL A 259 -20.43 -8.17 6.93
C VAL A 259 -20.78 -7.38 5.67
N ALA A 260 -21.96 -7.65 5.11
CA ALA A 260 -22.55 -6.88 4.02
C ALA A 260 -24.06 -6.77 4.22
N PHE A 261 -24.66 -5.70 3.73
CA PHE A 261 -26.11 -5.51 3.79
C PHE A 261 -26.71 -5.64 2.41
N ASP A 262 -27.62 -6.61 2.26
CA ASP A 262 -28.50 -6.76 1.13
C ASP A 262 -29.68 -5.80 1.29
N SER A 263 -29.64 -4.71 0.53
CA SER A 263 -30.65 -3.66 0.51
C SER A 263 -32.00 -4.12 -0.07
N LYS A 264 -32.00 -5.10 -0.98
CA LYS A 264 -33.26 -5.61 -1.59
C LYS A 264 -34.08 -6.40 -0.59
N ARG A 265 -33.41 -7.16 0.28
CA ARG A 265 -34.05 -8.12 1.19
C ARG A 265 -34.00 -7.71 2.65
N ASN A 266 -33.31 -6.63 2.99
CA ASN A 266 -33.05 -6.22 4.37
C ASN A 266 -32.33 -7.32 5.17
N ILE A 267 -31.27 -7.89 4.57
CA ILE A 267 -30.50 -8.98 5.17
C ILE A 267 -29.09 -8.48 5.46
N LEU A 268 -28.66 -8.64 6.70
CA LEU A 268 -27.25 -8.56 7.06
C LEU A 268 -26.60 -9.93 6.82
N ALA A 269 -25.78 -10.03 5.79
CA ALA A 269 -24.90 -11.16 5.57
C ALA A 269 -23.67 -11.04 6.46
N VAL A 270 -23.33 -12.13 7.13
CA VAL A 270 -22.23 -12.21 8.11
C VAL A 270 -21.37 -13.40 7.75
N VAL A 271 -20.13 -13.13 7.37
CA VAL A 271 -19.19 -14.15 6.90
C VAL A 271 -18.16 -14.46 7.98
N LYS A 272 -17.95 -15.75 8.22
CA LYS A 272 -16.78 -16.32 8.93
C LYS A 272 -16.09 -17.33 8.01
N ASN A 273 -14.93 -17.88 8.42
CA ASN A 273 -14.07 -18.69 7.55
C ASN A 273 -14.77 -19.82 6.76
N ASP A 274 -15.73 -20.51 7.36
CA ASP A 274 -16.40 -21.72 6.88
C ASP A 274 -17.90 -21.50 6.59
N GLY A 275 -18.41 -20.26 6.63
CA GLY A 275 -19.81 -20.01 6.30
C GLY A 275 -20.27 -18.56 6.28
N MET A 276 -21.41 -18.35 5.63
CA MET A 276 -22.16 -17.10 5.56
C MET A 276 -23.49 -17.27 6.30
N TYR A 277 -23.77 -16.39 7.24
CA TYR A 277 -25.00 -16.36 8.03
C TYR A 277 -25.84 -15.18 7.58
N LYS A 278 -27.16 -15.34 7.63
CA LYS A 278 -28.10 -14.30 7.24
C LYS A 278 -28.97 -13.89 8.42
N TYR A 279 -28.97 -12.59 8.70
CA TYR A 279 -29.78 -11.98 9.72
C TYR A 279 -30.77 -11.01 9.07
N ASP A 280 -32.06 -11.29 9.17
CA ASP A 280 -33.12 -10.39 8.73
C ASP A 280 -33.19 -9.21 9.70
N THR A 281 -32.93 -8.01 9.19
CA THR A 281 -32.85 -6.80 10.00
C THR A 281 -34.22 -6.28 10.40
N ASN A 282 -35.28 -6.63 9.65
CA ASN A 282 -36.66 -6.25 9.95
C ASN A 282 -37.24 -7.12 11.06
N SER A 283 -37.17 -8.43 10.90
CA SER A 283 -37.68 -9.38 11.90
C SER A 283 -36.73 -9.59 13.08
N ARG A 284 -35.48 -9.11 12.96
CA ARG A 284 -34.40 -9.22 13.95
C ARG A 284 -34.09 -10.68 14.31
N LYS A 285 -34.04 -11.54 13.30
CA LYS A 285 -33.83 -12.98 13.46
C LYS A 285 -32.78 -13.49 12.50
N TRP A 286 -32.03 -14.48 12.95
CA TRP A 286 -31.24 -15.31 12.05
C TRP A 286 -32.19 -16.19 11.24
N ILE A 287 -32.04 -16.15 9.92
CA ILE A 287 -32.98 -16.80 8.99
C ILE A 287 -32.33 -17.96 8.24
N ASP A 288 -31.01 -17.92 8.03
CA ASP A 288 -30.33 -18.92 7.21
C ASP A 288 -28.81 -18.94 7.47
N PHE A 289 -28.16 -20.05 7.12
CA PHE A 289 -26.71 -20.15 7.05
C PHE A 289 -26.29 -21.06 5.89
N LYS A 290 -25.19 -20.68 5.24
CA LYS A 290 -24.56 -21.45 4.17
C LYS A 290 -23.13 -21.78 4.54
N LEU A 291 -22.77 -23.06 4.48
CA LEU A 291 -21.37 -23.49 4.63
C LEU A 291 -20.61 -23.23 3.33
N GLY A 292 -19.39 -22.73 3.43
CA GLY A 292 -18.55 -22.39 2.29
C GLY A 292 -17.17 -21.91 2.73
N ASN A 293 -16.22 -21.77 1.81
CA ASN A 293 -14.89 -21.28 2.17
C ASN A 293 -14.79 -19.76 1.92
N PHE A 294 -14.68 -18.99 3.00
CA PHE A 294 -14.51 -17.54 2.99
C PHE A 294 -13.23 -17.09 3.69
N SER A 295 -12.28 -18.01 3.91
CA SER A 295 -11.07 -17.73 4.69
C SER A 295 -10.19 -16.63 4.09
N SER A 296 -10.24 -16.42 2.77
CA SER A 296 -9.46 -15.40 2.06
C SER A 296 -10.16 -14.03 1.97
N ILE A 297 -11.43 -13.93 2.33
CA ILE A 297 -12.20 -12.69 2.15
C ILE A 297 -11.72 -11.62 3.14
N ILE A 298 -11.36 -10.45 2.59
CA ILE A 298 -10.91 -9.25 3.31
C ILE A 298 -11.90 -8.08 3.19
N SER A 299 -12.83 -8.12 2.24
CA SER A 299 -13.95 -7.18 2.12
C SER A 299 -15.16 -7.90 1.54
N LEU A 300 -16.36 -7.51 1.93
CA LEU A 300 -17.61 -8.08 1.42
C LEU A 300 -18.59 -6.94 1.18
N CYS A 301 -19.26 -6.96 0.03
CA CYS A 301 -20.31 -6.01 -0.30
C CYS A 301 -21.44 -6.74 -1.04
N TYR A 302 -22.58 -6.07 -1.16
CA TYR A 302 -23.71 -6.55 -1.93
C TYR A 302 -23.94 -5.58 -3.09
N ASP A 303 -24.10 -6.11 -4.30
CA ASP A 303 -24.45 -5.35 -5.49
C ASP A 303 -25.94 -5.47 -5.77
N GLU A 304 -26.67 -4.38 -5.54
CA GLU A 304 -28.11 -4.33 -5.79
C GLU A 304 -28.45 -4.48 -7.28
N LYS A 305 -27.60 -3.98 -8.19
CA LYS A 305 -27.88 -4.02 -9.63
C LYS A 305 -27.83 -5.43 -10.19
N THR A 306 -26.86 -6.22 -9.76
CA THR A 306 -26.68 -7.60 -10.22
C THR A 306 -27.19 -8.65 -9.24
N ASP A 307 -27.73 -8.21 -8.09
CA ASP A 307 -28.38 -9.07 -7.08
C ASP A 307 -27.48 -10.18 -6.53
N ARG A 308 -26.28 -9.80 -6.10
CA ARG A 308 -25.24 -10.76 -5.67
C ARG A 308 -24.31 -10.16 -4.62
N TYR A 309 -23.68 -11.01 -3.81
CA TYR A 309 -22.58 -10.59 -2.95
C TYR A 309 -21.24 -10.69 -3.70
N ILE A 310 -20.34 -9.75 -3.42
CA ILE A 310 -19.00 -9.72 -3.99
C ILE A 310 -17.99 -9.63 -2.83
N GLY A 311 -17.17 -10.67 -2.70
CA GLY A 311 -16.09 -10.75 -1.73
C GLY A 311 -14.74 -10.45 -2.36
N LEU A 312 -13.94 -9.61 -1.73
CA LEU A 312 -12.58 -9.29 -2.15
C LEU A 312 -11.58 -10.18 -1.42
N SER A 313 -10.61 -10.76 -2.13
CA SER A 313 -9.38 -11.29 -1.56
C SER A 313 -8.15 -10.71 -2.26
N ILE A 314 -7.03 -10.68 -1.54
CA ILE A 314 -5.73 -10.22 -2.06
C ILE A 314 -4.61 -11.16 -1.57
N SER A 315 -3.63 -11.41 -2.43
CA SER A 315 -2.41 -12.11 -2.06
C SER A 315 -1.25 -11.14 -1.80
N HIS A 316 -0.19 -11.60 -1.13
CA HIS A 316 1.06 -10.81 -0.97
C HIS A 316 1.78 -10.54 -2.30
N LYS A 317 1.41 -11.24 -3.38
CA LYS A 317 1.85 -10.95 -4.75
C LYS A 317 0.91 -9.96 -5.47
N GLN A 318 0.07 -9.25 -4.70
CA GLN A 318 -0.82 -8.21 -5.17
C GLN A 318 -1.91 -8.65 -6.17
N VAL A 319 -2.13 -9.96 -6.29
CA VAL A 319 -3.23 -10.51 -7.10
C VAL A 319 -4.55 -10.29 -6.35
N LEU A 320 -5.44 -9.52 -6.97
CA LEU A 320 -6.80 -9.30 -6.49
C LEU A 320 -7.76 -10.32 -7.10
N ASN A 321 -8.58 -10.95 -6.25
CA ASN A 321 -9.64 -11.83 -6.69
C ASN A 321 -10.97 -11.35 -6.12
N LEU A 322 -11.98 -11.30 -6.99
CA LEU A 322 -13.36 -11.02 -6.64
C LEU A 322 -14.15 -12.32 -6.70
N HIS A 323 -14.71 -12.71 -5.57
CA HIS A 323 -15.52 -13.90 -5.41
C HIS A 323 -16.99 -13.49 -5.47
N ASN A 324 -17.72 -13.95 -6.49
CA ASN A 324 -19.13 -13.63 -6.66
C ASN A 324 -19.98 -14.75 -6.05
N PHE A 325 -20.96 -14.37 -5.25
CA PHE A 325 -21.92 -15.26 -4.61
C PHE A 325 -23.33 -14.78 -4.92
N ASP A 326 -24.26 -15.70 -5.16
CA ASP A 326 -25.68 -15.35 -5.33
C ASP A 326 -26.28 -14.79 -4.03
N GLU A 327 -27.57 -14.46 -4.06
CA GLU A 327 -28.28 -13.98 -2.88
C GLU A 327 -28.34 -15.01 -1.74
N ASN A 328 -28.07 -16.30 -2.03
CA ASN A 328 -28.01 -17.41 -1.09
C ASN A 328 -26.63 -17.63 -0.46
N GLY A 329 -25.60 -16.94 -0.96
CA GLY A 329 -24.22 -17.15 -0.57
C GLY A 329 -23.57 -18.35 -1.29
N ASP A 330 -24.23 -18.89 -2.32
CA ASP A 330 -23.67 -19.89 -3.22
C ASP A 330 -22.69 -19.26 -4.18
N ARG A 331 -21.50 -19.86 -4.34
CA ARG A 331 -20.45 -19.33 -5.21
C ARG A 331 -20.88 -19.44 -6.67
N LEU A 332 -20.81 -18.32 -7.38
CA LEU A 332 -21.14 -18.21 -8.80
C LEU A 332 -19.89 -18.36 -9.67
N PHE A 333 -18.94 -17.44 -9.53
CA PHE A 333 -17.69 -17.39 -10.29
C PHE A 333 -16.69 -16.44 -9.62
N ASP A 334 -15.43 -16.52 -10.03
CA ASP A 334 -14.40 -15.58 -9.60
C ASP A 334 -13.92 -14.71 -10.77
N ILE A 335 -13.52 -13.49 -10.46
CA ILE A 335 -12.82 -12.60 -11.38
C ILE A 335 -11.44 -12.33 -10.79
N GLU A 336 -10.39 -12.74 -11.48
CA GLU A 336 -9.03 -12.30 -11.18
C GLU A 336 -8.80 -10.98 -11.92
N ILE A 337 -8.44 -9.92 -11.20
CA ILE A 337 -8.10 -8.65 -11.86
C ILE A 337 -6.71 -8.82 -12.47
N SER A 338 -6.71 -9.17 -13.76
CA SER A 338 -5.53 -9.64 -14.52
C SER A 338 -4.35 -8.67 -14.54
N LYS A 339 -4.62 -7.37 -14.36
CA LYS A 339 -3.60 -6.33 -14.17
C LYS A 339 -3.66 -5.81 -12.75
N GLN A 340 -2.54 -5.93 -12.03
CA GLN A 340 -2.35 -5.30 -10.73
C GLN A 340 -2.73 -3.81 -10.80
N PRO A 341 -3.58 -3.31 -9.87
CA PRO A 341 -3.85 -1.89 -9.80
C PRO A 341 -2.57 -1.11 -9.57
N VAL A 342 -2.33 -0.18 -10.49
CA VAL A 342 -1.17 0.70 -10.47
C VAL A 342 -1.14 1.45 -9.14
N GLY A 343 -0.01 1.43 -8.44
CA GLY A 343 0.17 2.07 -7.14
C GLY A 343 -0.23 1.21 -5.93
N LEU A 344 -0.78 0.01 -6.14
CA LEU A 344 -1.07 -0.93 -5.04
C LEU A 344 0.22 -1.48 -4.40
N GLY A 345 1.29 -1.57 -5.19
CA GLY A 345 2.59 -2.07 -4.73
C GLY A 345 3.30 -1.10 -3.81
N GLU A 346 2.92 0.18 -3.88
CA GLU A 346 3.29 1.19 -2.89
C GLU A 346 2.74 0.89 -1.48
N LEU A 347 1.73 0.02 -1.32
CA LEU A 347 1.08 -0.28 -0.04
C LEU A 347 1.42 -1.65 0.55
N ILE A 348 1.97 -2.57 -0.26
CA ILE A 348 2.18 -3.97 0.13
C ILE A 348 3.68 -4.27 0.17
N ASP A 349 4.14 -4.84 1.29
CA ASP A 349 5.51 -5.32 1.40
C ASP A 349 5.63 -6.74 0.82
N GLU A 350 5.76 -6.87 -0.50
CA GLU A 350 5.89 -8.17 -1.18
C GLU A 350 7.04 -9.04 -0.62
N GLY A 351 8.10 -8.39 -0.12
CA GLY A 351 9.27 -9.04 0.45
C GLY A 351 9.05 -9.59 1.86
N ASN A 352 7.93 -9.27 2.50
CA ASN A 352 7.60 -9.69 3.86
C ASN A 352 6.18 -10.26 3.93
N PRO A 353 5.99 -11.58 3.71
CA PRO A 353 4.69 -12.23 3.80
C PRO A 353 4.03 -12.19 5.19
N SER A 354 4.75 -11.75 6.22
CA SER A 354 4.24 -11.54 7.56
C SER A 354 3.80 -10.09 7.81
N ALA A 355 4.05 -9.18 6.86
CA ALA A 355 3.58 -7.80 6.96
C ALA A 355 2.05 -7.76 6.89
N PRO A 356 1.40 -6.87 7.64
CA PRO A 356 -0.04 -6.68 7.51
C PRO A 356 -0.36 -6.17 6.10
N LEU A 357 -1.40 -6.74 5.49
CA LEU A 357 -1.96 -6.23 4.23
C LEU A 357 -2.69 -4.90 4.48
N PRO A 358 -2.77 -4.01 3.48
CA PRO A 358 -3.53 -2.77 3.60
C PRO A 358 -5.01 -3.07 3.87
N THR A 359 -5.66 -2.15 4.58
CA THR A 359 -7.12 -2.23 4.75
C THR A 359 -7.78 -1.79 3.46
N LEU A 360 -8.36 -2.76 2.73
CA LEU A 360 -9.05 -2.52 1.47
C LEU A 360 -10.55 -2.73 1.62
N LYS A 361 -11.36 -1.78 1.12
CA LYS A 361 -12.81 -1.90 1.01
C LYS A 361 -13.24 -1.92 -0.44
N LEU A 362 -14.19 -2.80 -0.75
CA LEU A 362 -14.84 -2.85 -2.05
C LEU A 362 -16.23 -2.21 -1.96
N VAL A 363 -16.55 -1.36 -2.94
CA VAL A 363 -17.91 -0.90 -3.22
C VAL A 363 -18.20 -1.18 -4.69
N VAL A 364 -19.42 -1.63 -4.98
CA VAL A 364 -19.80 -2.15 -6.31
C VAL A 364 -21.07 -1.46 -6.78
N GLU A 365 -21.16 -1.27 -8.09
CA GLU A 365 -22.23 -0.58 -8.79
C GLU A 365 -22.44 -1.27 -10.15
N GLY A 366 -22.94 -2.51 -10.16
CA GLY A 366 -23.07 -3.32 -11.37
C GLY A 366 -21.74 -3.88 -11.88
N ASP A 367 -21.35 -3.49 -13.09
CA ASP A 367 -20.08 -3.88 -13.72
C ASP A 367 -18.90 -2.97 -13.31
N ASP A 368 -19.17 -1.98 -12.46
CA ASP A 368 -18.22 -0.97 -12.01
C ASP A 368 -17.97 -1.16 -10.51
N ALA A 369 -16.73 -0.96 -10.05
CA ALA A 369 -16.40 -1.02 -8.62
C ALA A 369 -15.35 0.02 -8.21
N ALA A 370 -15.35 0.35 -6.92
CA ALA A 370 -14.37 1.18 -6.25
C ALA A 370 -13.62 0.32 -5.24
N LEU A 371 -12.31 0.22 -5.41
CA LEU A 371 -11.40 -0.34 -4.41
C LEU A 371 -10.80 0.79 -3.61
N ILE A 372 -10.93 0.76 -2.29
CA ILE A 372 -10.61 1.88 -1.42
C ILE A 372 -9.57 1.39 -0.42
N ALA A 373 -8.38 2.00 -0.42
CA ALA A 373 -7.37 1.76 0.61
C ALA A 373 -7.48 2.80 1.72
N THR A 374 -7.35 2.33 2.96
CA THR A 374 -7.14 3.19 4.12
C THR A 374 -5.87 2.85 4.86
N ASP A 375 -5.16 3.88 5.29
CA ASP A 375 -4.02 3.82 6.20
C ASP A 375 -4.17 4.88 7.29
N ASP A 376 -3.78 4.57 8.53
CA ASP A 376 -3.93 5.44 9.71
C ASP A 376 -5.30 6.16 9.79
N TYR A 377 -6.36 5.40 9.50
CA TYR A 377 -7.75 5.88 9.47
C TYR A 377 -8.03 6.97 8.43
N ARG A 378 -7.29 7.04 7.33
CA ARG A 378 -7.54 7.96 6.20
C ARG A 378 -7.63 7.17 4.92
N VAL A 379 -8.49 7.60 4.00
CA VAL A 379 -8.48 7.06 2.64
C VAL A 379 -7.23 7.58 1.94
N THR A 380 -6.35 6.66 1.54
CA THR A 380 -5.10 6.98 0.85
C THR A 380 -5.23 6.86 -0.65
N ASN A 381 -6.00 5.87 -1.12
CA ASN A 381 -6.16 5.57 -2.54
C ASN A 381 -7.59 5.13 -2.83
N VAL A 382 -8.07 5.48 -4.03
CA VAL A 382 -9.25 4.87 -4.64
C VAL A 382 -8.86 4.42 -6.05
N TRP A 383 -9.18 3.17 -6.38
CA TRP A 383 -9.12 2.67 -7.74
C TRP A 383 -10.52 2.41 -8.26
N TYR A 384 -10.76 2.81 -9.50
CA TYR A 384 -11.86 2.33 -10.30
C TYR A 384 -11.52 0.97 -10.90
N LEU A 385 -12.43 0.00 -10.78
CA LEU A 385 -12.34 -1.31 -11.41
C LEU A 385 -13.48 -1.47 -12.42
N ASP A 386 -13.15 -1.76 -13.69
CA ASP A 386 -14.13 -2.24 -14.68
C ASP A 386 -14.13 -3.77 -14.61
N LEU A 387 -15.17 -4.33 -14.00
CA LEU A 387 -15.28 -5.77 -13.75
C LEU A 387 -15.47 -6.59 -15.03
N ARG A 388 -15.95 -5.96 -16.10
CA ARG A 388 -16.18 -6.59 -17.40
C ARG A 388 -14.91 -6.62 -18.24
N LEU A 389 -14.10 -5.57 -18.17
CA LEU A 389 -12.82 -5.47 -18.89
C LEU A 389 -11.62 -5.94 -18.04
N GLU A 390 -11.86 -6.34 -16.80
CA GLU A 390 -10.84 -6.81 -15.84
C GLU A 390 -9.69 -5.82 -15.68
N ASN A 391 -10.01 -4.52 -15.72
CA ASN A 391 -9.04 -3.45 -15.64
C ASN A 391 -9.20 -2.64 -14.36
N SER A 392 -8.17 -1.85 -14.06
CA SER A 392 -8.16 -0.96 -12.91
C SER A 392 -7.46 0.34 -13.24
N LEU A 393 -7.93 1.43 -12.63
CA LEU A 393 -7.37 2.76 -12.78
C LEU A 393 -7.26 3.42 -11.41
N LEU A 394 -6.11 4.00 -11.07
CA LEU A 394 -5.95 4.80 -9.85
C LEU A 394 -6.64 6.16 -10.07
N THR A 395 -7.69 6.46 -9.31
CA THR A 395 -8.54 7.65 -9.52
C THR A 395 -8.43 8.69 -8.41
N TYR A 396 -7.98 8.26 -7.24
CA TYR A 396 -7.66 9.16 -6.13
C TYR A 396 -6.40 8.68 -5.41
N LYS A 397 -5.55 9.62 -5.01
CA LYS A 397 -4.39 9.39 -4.14
C LYS A 397 -4.21 10.60 -3.24
N VAL A 398 -4.09 10.38 -1.94
CA VAL A 398 -3.71 11.44 -1.02
C VAL A 398 -2.26 11.85 -1.30
N ILE A 399 -2.03 13.14 -1.48
CA ILE A 399 -0.68 13.70 -1.58
C ILE A 399 -0.32 14.18 -0.18
N GLU A 400 0.56 13.45 0.50
CA GLU A 400 1.14 13.92 1.77
C GLU A 400 1.99 15.17 1.48
N GLN A 401 1.63 16.28 2.11
CA GLN A 401 2.38 17.54 2.07
C GLN A 401 3.34 17.65 3.25
#